data_AF-A0A2V6ZF10-F1
#
_entry.id   AF-A0A2V6ZF10-F1
#
_cell.length_a   1.000
_cell.length_b   1.000
_cell.length_c   1.000
_cell.angle_alpha   90.00
_cell.angle_beta   90.00
_cell.angle_gamma   90.00
#
_symmetry.space_group_name_H-M   'P 1'
#
loop_
_entity.id
_entity.type
_entity.pdbx_description
1 polymer ?
#
loop_
_entity_poly.entity_id
_entity_poly.type
_entity_poly.pdbx_seq_one_letter_code
_entity_poly.pdbx_strand_id
1 'polypeptide(L)'
;MRGVVIFLWLAVLPYLLAGCGSPSRVVVLQHPMTRQTVECRVDPAGDIRRRTQIRNCVNAYGQAGYVVVGDSESELGTPVLEK
;
A
#
# COMPACT_ATOMS: atom_id res chain seq x y z
N MET A 1 -43.55 -9.84 -12.27
CA MET A 1 -42.65 -8.67 -12.36
C MET A 1 -41.93 -8.31 -11.05
N ARG A 2 -42.19 -8.98 -9.91
CA ARG A 2 -41.49 -8.73 -8.63
C ARG A 2 -40.09 -9.37 -8.51
N GLY A 3 -39.84 -10.46 -9.24
CA GLY A 3 -38.54 -11.17 -9.18
C GLY A 3 -37.38 -10.45 -9.88
N VAL A 4 -37.67 -9.64 -10.90
CA VAL A 4 -36.64 -8.90 -11.67
C VAL A 4 -35.98 -7.81 -10.81
N VAL A 5 -36.75 -7.20 -9.89
CA VAL A 5 -36.26 -6.15 -9.01
C VAL A 5 -35.25 -6.71 -8.00
N ILE A 6 -35.50 -7.90 -7.47
CA ILE A 6 -34.61 -8.56 -6.48
C ILE A 6 -33.28 -8.95 -7.11
N PHE A 7 -33.29 -9.46 -8.34
CA PHE A 7 -32.07 -9.79 -9.09
C PHE A 7 -31.23 -8.55 -9.42
N LEU A 8 -31.87 -7.41 -9.69
CA LEU A 8 -31.17 -6.15 -9.98
C LEU A 8 -30.41 -5.63 -8.74
N TRP A 9 -31.01 -5.73 -7.55
CA TRP A 9 -30.37 -5.32 -6.29
C TRP A 9 -29.21 -6.22 -5.88
N LEU A 10 -29.30 -7.53 -6.18
CA LEU A 10 -28.22 -8.47 -5.90
C LEU A 10 -26.96 -8.19 -6.73
N ALA A 11 -27.12 -7.63 -7.95
CA ALA A 11 -26.01 -7.30 -8.82
C ALA A 11 -25.30 -5.99 -8.45
N VAL A 12 -25.98 -5.06 -7.76
CA VAL A 12 -25.41 -3.75 -7.39
C VAL A 12 -24.57 -3.83 -6.11
N LEU A 13 -24.92 -4.72 -5.17
CA LEU A 13 -24.22 -4.89 -3.90
C LEU A 13 -22.71 -5.24 -4.04
N PRO A 14 -22.27 -6.15 -4.93
CA PRO A 14 -20.84 -6.45 -5.09
C PRO A 14 -20.04 -5.30 -5.72
N TYR A 15 -20.64 -4.46 -6.56
CA TYR A 15 -19.95 -3.29 -7.13
C TYR A 15 -19.66 -2.22 -6.08
N LEU A 16 -20.50 -2.09 -5.05
CA LEU A 16 -20.27 -1.16 -3.95
C LEU A 16 -19.16 -1.63 -3.00
N LEU A 17 -18.95 -2.94 -2.87
CA LEU A 17 -17.90 -3.53 -2.03
C LEU A 17 -16.55 -3.69 -2.77
N ALA A 18 -16.54 -3.59 -4.10
CA ALA A 18 -15.33 -3.63 -4.92
C ALA A 18 -14.50 -2.32 -4.86
N GLY A 19 -14.95 -1.30 -4.10
CA GLY A 19 -14.17 -0.13 -3.71
C GLY A 19 -13.09 -0.47 -2.69
N CYS A 20 -12.19 -1.39 -3.05
CA CYS A 20 -11.04 -1.79 -2.25
C CYS A 20 -10.10 -0.58 -2.14
N GLY A 21 -9.92 -0.10 -0.91
CA GLY A 21 -9.08 1.05 -0.59
C GLY A 21 -7.70 0.91 -1.21
N SER A 22 -7.22 1.98 -1.86
CA SER A 22 -5.90 1.97 -2.48
C SER A 22 -4.85 1.62 -1.43
N PRO A 23 -4.05 0.55 -1.63
CA PRO A 23 -3.05 0.16 -0.65
C PRO A 23 -2.06 1.33 -0.44
N SER A 24 -1.85 1.69 0.82
CA SER A 24 -0.78 2.58 1.23
C SER A 24 0.54 1.83 1.08
N ARG A 25 1.45 2.35 0.25
CA ARG A 25 2.80 1.78 0.14
C ARG A 25 3.60 2.18 1.37
N VAL A 26 4.30 1.20 1.94
CA VAL A 26 5.23 1.39 3.05
C VAL A 26 6.60 0.87 2.63
N VAL A 27 7.64 1.67 2.87
CA VAL A 27 9.03 1.25 2.66
C VAL A 27 9.74 1.29 4.01
N VAL A 28 10.30 0.16 4.43
CA VAL A 28 11.06 0.02 5.67
C VAL A 28 12.54 0.16 5.34
N LEU A 29 13.19 1.12 5.98
CA LEU A 29 14.63 1.34 5.90
C LEU A 29 15.28 1.01 7.24
N GLN A 30 16.49 0.46 7.20
CA GLN A 30 17.27 0.15 8.38
C GLN A 30 18.69 0.70 8.26
N HIS A 31 19.20 1.28 9.34
CA HIS A 31 20.59 1.71 9.40
C HIS A 31 21.50 0.52 9.79
N PRO A 32 22.53 0.21 9.00
CA PRO A 32 23.32 -1.02 9.16
C PRO A 32 24.11 -1.07 10.48
N MET A 33 24.59 0.08 10.96
CA MET A 33 25.42 0.16 12.18
C MET A 33 24.59 0.16 13.47
N THR A 34 23.43 0.82 13.45
CA THR A 34 22.62 1.05 14.66
C THR A 34 21.40 0.14 14.74
N ARG A 35 21.12 -0.60 13.65
CA ARG A 35 19.90 -1.40 13.45
C ARG A 35 18.60 -0.61 13.62
N GLN A 36 18.67 0.72 13.61
CA GLN A 36 17.52 1.58 13.72
C GLN A 36 16.67 1.46 12.46
N THR A 37 15.38 1.18 12.64
CA THR A 37 14.41 1.05 11.56
C THR A 37 13.56 2.31 11.45
N VAL A 38 13.31 2.75 10.22
CA VAL A 38 12.44 3.87 9.89
C VAL A 38 11.48 3.45 8.80
N GLU A 39 10.25 3.90 8.89
CA GLU A 39 9.21 3.55 7.94
C GLU A 39 8.75 4.79 7.16
N CYS A 40 8.88 4.72 5.84
CA CYS A 40 8.33 5.69 4.91
C CYS A 40 6.93 5.23 4.50
N ARG A 41 5.89 5.80 5.13
CA ARG A 41 4.47 5.52 4.83
C ARG A 41 3.85 6.66 4.03
N VAL A 42 2.93 6.33 3.12
CA VAL A 42 2.06 7.34 2.47
C VAL A 42 0.62 7.08 2.82
N ASP A 43 -0.04 8.12 3.34
CA ASP A 43 -1.45 8.08 3.65
C ASP A 43 -2.29 7.90 2.38
N PRO A 44 -3.24 6.96 2.37
CA PRO A 44 -4.10 6.75 1.22
C PRO A 44 -5.14 7.88 1.05
N ALA A 45 -5.39 8.68 2.09
CA ALA A 45 -6.38 9.74 2.09
C ALA A 45 -5.91 11.06 1.45
N GLY A 46 -4.61 11.21 1.18
CA GLY A 46 -4.03 12.47 0.74
C GLY A 46 -3.07 12.30 -0.43
N ASP A 47 -3.36 13.03 -1.50
CA ASP A 47 -2.38 13.48 -2.50
C ASP A 47 -2.07 12.53 -3.68
N ILE A 48 -2.23 13.07 -4.89
CA ILE A 48 -1.87 12.48 -6.19
C ILE A 48 -0.34 12.31 -6.30
N ARG A 49 0.43 12.90 -5.38
CA ARG A 49 1.89 12.84 -5.31
C ARG A 49 2.47 11.68 -4.49
N ARG A 50 1.70 10.59 -4.24
CA ARG A 50 2.14 9.43 -3.43
C ARG A 50 3.55 8.90 -3.78
N ARG A 51 3.84 8.72 -5.07
CA ARG A 51 5.14 8.20 -5.53
C ARG A 51 6.30 9.13 -5.23
N THR A 52 6.07 10.44 -5.28
CA THR A 52 7.09 11.46 -5.01
C THR A 52 7.42 11.53 -3.52
N GLN A 53 6.41 11.41 -2.64
CA GLN A 53 6.63 11.42 -1.19
C GLN A 53 7.50 10.24 -0.72
N ILE A 54 7.22 9.02 -1.19
CA ILE A 54 8.05 7.84 -0.85
C ILE A 54 9.45 7.99 -1.37
N ARG A 55 9.60 8.41 -2.64
CA ARG A 55 10.93 8.60 -3.23
C ARG A 55 11.75 9.64 -2.45
N ASN A 56 11.13 10.74 -2.02
CA ASN A 56 11.80 11.76 -1.22
C ASN A 56 12.20 11.22 0.16
N CYS A 57 11.32 10.46 0.82
CA CYS A 57 11.61 9.84 2.11
C CYS A 57 12.77 8.84 1.99
N VAL A 58 12.70 7.90 1.05
CA VAL A 58 13.76 6.92 0.78
C VAL A 58 15.07 7.61 0.42
N ASN A 59 15.04 8.66 -0.40
CA ASN A 59 16.26 9.39 -0.78
C ASN A 59 16.90 10.11 0.42
N ALA A 60 16.10 10.74 1.29
CA ALA A 60 16.61 11.41 2.49
C ALA A 60 17.30 10.42 3.45
N TYR A 61 16.66 9.27 3.70
CA TYR A 61 17.24 8.24 4.58
C TYR A 61 18.40 7.49 3.91
N GLY A 62 18.38 7.31 2.58
CA GLY A 62 19.50 6.77 1.82
C GLY A 62 20.75 7.65 1.90
N GLN A 63 20.59 8.98 1.84
CA GLN A 63 21.69 9.93 2.07
C GLN A 63 22.21 9.88 3.52
N ALA A 64 21.36 9.51 4.47
CA ALA A 64 21.72 9.29 5.87
C ALA A 64 22.31 7.90 6.15
N GLY A 65 22.54 7.07 5.13
CA GLY A 65 23.18 5.75 5.26
C GLY A 65 22.24 4.60 5.61
N TYR A 66 20.92 4.80 5.52
CA TYR A 66 19.94 3.73 5.68
C TYR A 66 19.79 2.91 4.40
N VAL A 67 19.54 1.61 4.55
CA VAL A 67 19.29 0.68 3.44
C VAL A 67 17.85 0.20 3.48
N VAL A 68 17.25 -0.03 2.30
CA VAL A 68 15.88 -0.56 2.20
C VAL A 68 15.89 -2.05 2.56
N VAL A 69 15.02 -2.45 3.50
CA VAL A 69 14.89 -3.84 3.96
C VAL A 69 13.54 -4.45 3.59
N GLY A 70 12.51 -3.62 3.35
CA GLY A 70 11.20 -4.09 2.91
C GLY A 70 10.42 -3.02 2.15
N ASP A 71 9.63 -3.43 1.17
CA ASP A 71 8.75 -2.56 0.38
C ASP A 71 7.41 -3.25 0.11
N SER A 72 6.32 -2.69 0.64
CA SER A 72 4.97 -3.23 0.52
C SER A 72 4.43 -3.21 -0.91
N GLU A 73 5.01 -2.44 -1.83
CA GLU A 73 4.64 -2.52 -3.26
C GLU A 73 5.14 -3.83 -3.90
N SER A 74 6.23 -4.42 -3.38
CA SER A 74 6.82 -5.65 -3.93
C SER A 74 6.08 -6.92 -3.48
N GLU A 75 5.32 -6.86 -2.38
CA GLU A 75 4.55 -8.01 -1.87
C GLU A 75 3.18 -8.16 -2.56
N LEU A 76 2.72 -7.14 -3.30
CA LEU A 76 1.44 -7.16 -4.01
C LEU A 76 1.50 -7.84 -5.40
N GLY A 77 2.51 -8.67 -5.63
CA GLY A 77 2.73 -9.44 -6.87
C GLY A 77 2.54 -10.95 -6.75
N THR A 78 2.52 -11.51 -5.54
CA THR A 78 2.24 -12.93 -5.28
C THR A 78 1.80 -13.11 -3.83
N PRO A 79 0.74 -13.88 -3.53
CA PRO A 79 0.50 -14.32 -2.17
C PRO A 79 1.72 -15.12 -1.72
N VAL A 80 2.47 -14.57 -0.76
CA VAL A 80 3.50 -15.29 -0.02
C VAL A 80 2.77 -16.39 0.74
N LEU A 81 2.80 -17.58 0.15
CA LEU A 81 2.45 -18.84 0.78
C LEU A 81 3.55 -19.13 1.81
N GLU A 82 3.31 -18.76 3.07
CA GLU A 82 3.99 -19.30 4.24
C GLU A 82 2.90 -19.38 5.33
N LYS A 83 2.28 -20.53 5.56
CA LYS A 83 2.85 -21.74 6.18
C LYS A 83 2.01 -22.98 5.87
#